data_AF-A0A1M7DE30-F1
#
_entry.id   AF-A0A1M7DE30-F1
#
_cell.length_a   1.000
_cell.length_b   1.000
_cell.length_c   1.000
_cell.angle_alpha   90.00
_cell.angle_beta   90.00
_cell.angle_gamma   90.00
#
_symmetry.space_group_name_H-M   'P 1'
#
loop_
_entity.id
_entity.type
_entity.pdbx_description
1 polymer ?
#
loop_
_entity_poly.entity_id
_entity_poly.type
_entity_poly.pdbx_seq_one_letter_code
_entity_poly.pdbx_strand_id
1 'polypeptide(L)'
;MSFMKIFATIIIMLLICCKPSVKKGFVSNDMENKYSKKLSPDNRFILFYRFEDNPLDPGRWLTYYVTEAQTNILKKEKTKILADSIYWRQDNVLVIIPYRKVMKTEIEVEDKENDNKILIPIK
;
A
#
# COMPACT_ATOMS: atom_id res chain seq x y z
N MET A 1 12.32 56.25 1.95
CA MET A 1 11.79 55.42 0.85
C MET A 1 12.84 54.39 0.46
N SER A 2 12.96 53.24 1.16
CA SER A 2 13.67 52.02 0.70
C SER A 2 13.88 51.02 1.86
N PHE A 3 12.79 50.51 2.46
CA PHE A 3 12.89 49.37 3.40
C PHE A 3 11.82 48.30 3.14
N MET A 4 10.69 48.66 2.52
CA MET A 4 9.62 47.71 2.16
C MET A 4 9.91 46.79 0.97
N LYS A 5 10.96 47.05 0.16
CA LYS A 5 11.23 46.25 -1.05
C LYS A 5 12.12 45.03 -0.84
N ILE A 6 12.88 44.97 0.27
CA ILE A 6 13.84 43.88 0.53
C ILE A 6 13.13 42.63 1.07
N PHE A 7 12.01 42.79 1.78
CA PHE A 7 11.28 41.67 2.37
C PHE A 7 10.45 40.87 1.36
N ALA A 8 10.05 41.48 0.23
CA ALA A 8 9.26 40.79 -0.78
C ALA A 8 10.07 39.78 -1.61
N THR A 9 11.37 40.01 -1.79
CA THR A 9 12.25 39.12 -2.57
C THR A 9 12.69 37.88 -1.81
N ILE A 10 12.76 37.92 -0.47
CA ILE A 10 13.16 36.76 0.35
C ILE A 10 12.03 35.70 0.40
N ILE A 11 10.77 36.13 0.36
CA ILE A 11 9.61 35.22 0.42
C ILE A 11 9.46 34.39 -0.86
N ILE A 12 9.82 34.95 -2.02
CA ILE A 12 9.71 34.24 -3.32
C ILE A 12 10.78 33.14 -3.45
N MET A 13 11.95 33.29 -2.81
CA MET A 13 13.01 32.28 -2.89
C MET A 13 12.76 31.03 -2.00
N LEU A 14 11.86 31.14 -1.01
CA LEU A 14 11.49 30.03 -0.12
C LEU A 14 10.46 29.07 -0.71
N LEU A 15 9.82 29.41 -1.83
CA LEU A 15 8.76 28.61 -2.45
C LEU A 15 9.25 27.60 -3.52
N ILE A 16 10.54 27.60 -3.89
CA ILE A 16 11.04 26.83 -5.05
C ILE A 16 11.59 25.43 -4.69
N CYS A 17 11.70 25.05 -3.41
CA CYS A 17 12.36 23.79 -3.04
C CYS A 17 11.52 22.84 -2.18
N CYS A 18 10.21 22.72 -2.44
CA CYS A 18 9.49 21.51 -2.06
C CYS A 18 9.65 20.45 -3.16
N LYS A 19 10.86 19.92 -3.35
CA LYS A 19 10.99 18.66 -4.09
C LYS A 19 10.27 17.59 -3.27
N PRO A 20 9.29 16.87 -3.83
CA PRO A 20 8.68 15.76 -3.12
C PRO A 20 9.80 14.76 -2.77
N SER A 21 10.00 14.52 -1.48
CA SER A 21 10.96 13.52 -1.01
C SER A 21 10.45 12.15 -1.45
N VAL A 22 11.03 11.62 -2.52
CA VAL A 22 10.71 10.28 -3.02
C VAL A 22 11.34 9.27 -2.07
N LYS A 23 10.53 8.65 -1.21
CA LYS A 23 10.97 7.55 -0.36
C LYS A 23 11.28 6.35 -1.25
N LYS A 24 12.56 6.02 -1.43
CA LYS A 24 12.95 4.74 -2.03
C LYS A 24 12.37 3.62 -1.16
N GLY A 25 11.74 2.64 -1.79
CA GLY A 25 11.38 1.40 -1.13
C GLY A 25 12.66 0.77 -0.63
N PHE A 26 12.76 0.55 0.66
CA PHE A 26 13.85 -0.24 1.20
C PHE A 26 13.57 -1.66 0.69
N VAL A 27 14.43 -2.18 -0.18
CA VAL A 27 14.46 -3.61 -0.52
C VAL A 27 15.83 -4.07 -0.06
N SER A 28 15.92 -4.45 1.22
CA SER A 28 17.11 -5.14 1.72
C SER A 28 17.00 -6.63 1.37
N ASN A 29 18.14 -7.34 1.31
CA ASN A 29 18.15 -8.80 1.15
C ASN A 29 17.26 -9.52 2.18
N ASP A 30 17.13 -8.95 3.39
CA ASP A 30 16.24 -9.47 4.42
C ASP A 30 14.75 -9.46 4.01
N MET A 31 14.35 -8.53 3.16
CA MET A 31 12.97 -8.42 2.70
C MET A 31 12.63 -9.44 1.61
N GLU A 32 13.58 -9.78 0.73
CA GLU A 32 13.37 -10.82 -0.28
C GLU A 32 13.11 -12.20 0.36
N ASN A 33 13.75 -12.47 1.50
CA ASN A 33 13.56 -13.73 2.21
C ASN A 33 12.31 -13.76 3.09
N LYS A 34 11.81 -12.59 3.55
CA LYS A 34 10.68 -12.51 4.48
C LYS A 34 9.32 -12.32 3.81
N TYR A 35 9.30 -11.84 2.57
CA TYR A 35 8.07 -11.51 1.86
C TYR A 35 7.93 -12.34 0.58
N SER A 36 6.70 -12.79 0.31
CA SER A 36 6.34 -13.24 -1.02
C SER A 36 6.31 -12.05 -1.99
N LYS A 37 6.68 -12.29 -3.25
CA LYS A 37 6.82 -11.27 -4.28
C LYS A 37 5.93 -11.58 -5.48
N LYS A 38 5.23 -10.58 -6.01
CA LYS A 38 4.40 -10.72 -7.22
C LYS A 38 4.40 -9.47 -8.08
N LEU A 39 4.72 -9.62 -9.37
CA LEU A 39 4.65 -8.52 -10.34
C LEU A 39 3.19 -8.15 -10.65
N SER A 40 2.95 -6.86 -10.89
CA SER A 40 1.69 -6.40 -11.48
C SER A 40 1.53 -6.95 -12.90
N PRO A 41 0.30 -7.04 -13.42
CA PRO A 41 0.03 -7.58 -14.77
C PRO A 41 0.85 -6.93 -15.89
N ASP A 42 1.13 -5.63 -15.77
CA ASP A 42 1.95 -4.88 -16.73
C ASP A 42 3.43 -4.77 -16.34
N ASN A 43 3.85 -5.48 -15.29
CA ASN A 43 5.20 -5.49 -14.73
C ASN A 43 5.74 -4.13 -14.27
N ARG A 44 4.90 -3.09 -14.14
CA ARG A 44 5.35 -1.78 -13.64
C ARG A 44 5.57 -1.76 -12.14
N PHE A 45 4.89 -2.63 -11.40
CA PHE A 45 4.94 -2.65 -9.94
C PHE A 45 5.29 -4.03 -9.40
N ILE A 46 5.91 -4.04 -8.22
CA ILE A 46 6.18 -5.25 -7.46
C ILE A 46 5.42 -5.16 -6.15
N LEU A 47 4.56 -6.14 -5.90
CA LEU A 47 3.96 -6.37 -4.59
C LEU A 47 4.88 -7.26 -3.76
N PHE A 48 5.16 -6.84 -2.55
CA PHE A 48 5.75 -7.66 -1.50
C PHE A 48 4.72 -7.82 -0.38
N TYR A 49 4.46 -9.06 0.03
CA TYR A 49 3.45 -9.33 1.04
C TYR A 49 3.83 -10.52 1.93
N ARG A 50 3.37 -10.50 3.17
CA ARG A 50 3.49 -11.62 4.10
C ARG A 50 2.24 -11.73 4.96
N PHE A 51 1.89 -12.95 5.30
CA PHE A 51 0.87 -13.24 6.30
C PHE A 51 1.55 -13.76 7.57
N GLU A 52 1.17 -13.22 8.71
CA GLU A 52 1.60 -13.65 10.04
C GLU A 52 0.36 -14.10 10.81
N ASP A 53 0.46 -15.20 11.57
CA ASP A 53 -0.68 -15.69 12.35
C ASP A 53 -1.10 -14.65 13.40
N ASN A 54 -2.41 -14.50 13.61
CA ASN A 54 -2.94 -13.69 14.69
C ASN A 54 -3.17 -14.60 15.92
N PRO A 55 -2.48 -14.37 17.06
CA PRO A 55 -2.65 -15.23 18.23
C PRO A 55 -4.03 -15.10 18.90
N LEU A 56 -4.82 -14.09 18.54
CA LEU A 56 -6.09 -13.76 19.21
C LEU A 56 -7.34 -14.19 18.41
N ASP A 57 -7.21 -14.49 17.12
CA ASP A 57 -8.35 -14.78 16.24
C ASP A 57 -7.88 -15.60 15.03
N PRO A 58 -8.67 -16.52 14.46
CA PRO A 58 -8.29 -17.31 13.27
C PRO A 58 -7.90 -16.52 12.02
N GLY A 59 -8.12 -15.20 11.97
CA GLY A 59 -7.59 -14.36 10.89
C GLY A 59 -6.05 -14.26 10.86
N ARG A 60 -5.47 -13.85 9.73
CA ARG A 60 -4.02 -13.60 9.61
C ARG A 60 -3.73 -12.12 9.39
N TRP A 61 -2.62 -11.66 9.96
CA TRP A 61 -2.09 -10.31 9.76
C TRP A 61 -1.33 -10.23 8.43
N LEU A 62 -1.87 -9.45 7.50
CA LEU A 62 -1.21 -9.05 6.26
C LEU A 62 -0.35 -7.80 6.48
N THR A 63 0.92 -7.89 6.08
CA THR A 63 1.79 -6.73 5.86
C THR A 63 2.20 -6.71 4.40
N TYR A 64 2.07 -5.57 3.72
CA TYR A 64 2.44 -5.43 2.33
C TYR A 64 3.05 -4.06 2.01
N TYR A 65 3.83 -4.03 0.94
CA TYR A 65 4.26 -2.80 0.29
C TYR A 65 4.39 -3.01 -1.21
N VAL A 66 4.28 -1.92 -1.96
CA VAL A 66 4.33 -1.90 -3.42
C VAL A 66 5.43 -0.94 -3.85
N THR A 67 6.34 -1.40 -4.68
CA THR A 67 7.36 -0.56 -5.32
C THR A 67 7.15 -0.49 -6.83
N GLU A 68 7.68 0.56 -7.46
CA GLU A 68 7.89 0.57 -8.90
C GLU A 68 9.03 -0.39 -9.26
N ALA A 69 8.83 -1.22 -10.27
CA ALA A 69 9.73 -2.34 -10.58
C ALA A 69 11.12 -1.88 -11.04
N GLN A 70 11.19 -0.78 -11.79
CA GLN A 70 12.45 -0.28 -12.37
C GLN A 70 13.29 0.50 -11.36
N THR A 71 12.64 1.30 -10.51
CA THR A 71 13.31 2.28 -9.66
C THR A 71 13.31 1.88 -8.18
N ASN A 72 12.52 0.88 -7.81
CA ASN A 72 12.21 0.49 -6.44
C ASN A 72 11.61 1.64 -5.60
N ILE A 73 11.00 2.65 -6.22
CA ILE A 73 10.32 3.73 -5.49
C ILE A 73 9.09 3.16 -4.78
N LEU A 74 8.94 3.46 -3.49
CA LEU A 74 7.78 3.02 -2.70
C LEU A 74 6.52 3.77 -3.16
N LYS A 75 5.49 3.02 -3.56
CA LYS A 75 4.18 3.54 -3.97
C LYS A 75 3.12 3.37 -2.89
N LYS A 76 3.17 2.25 -2.16
CA LYS A 76 2.21 1.94 -1.10
C LYS A 76 2.87 1.10 -0.02
N GLU A 77 2.44 1.28 1.22
CA GLU A 77 2.87 0.48 2.36
C GLU A 77 1.69 0.38 3.34
N LYS A 78 1.53 -0.80 3.93
CA LYS A 78 0.58 -1.01 5.01
C LYS A 78 1.00 -2.21 5.85
N THR A 79 0.90 -2.03 7.16
CA THR A 79 1.32 -3.03 8.14
C THR A 79 0.12 -3.50 8.93
N LYS A 80 0.02 -4.82 9.15
CA LYS A 80 -0.98 -5.49 10.00
C LYS A 80 -2.43 -5.12 9.68
N ILE A 81 -2.94 -5.62 8.56
CA ILE A 81 -4.39 -5.70 8.28
C ILE A 81 -4.85 -7.15 8.45
N LEU A 82 -6.01 -7.40 9.07
CA LEU A 82 -6.62 -8.74 9.04
C LEU A 82 -7.17 -9.01 7.63
N ALA A 83 -6.58 -9.99 6.94
CA ALA A 83 -6.95 -10.31 5.57
C ALA A 83 -6.82 -11.81 5.27
N ASP A 84 -7.69 -12.29 4.40
CA ASP A 84 -7.63 -13.66 3.87
C ASP A 84 -6.68 -13.74 2.67
N SER A 85 -6.74 -12.74 1.80
CA SER A 85 -5.95 -12.73 0.57
C SER A 85 -5.63 -11.33 0.07
N ILE A 86 -4.59 -11.27 -0.78
CA ILE A 86 -4.14 -10.09 -1.49
C ILE A 86 -3.68 -10.51 -2.90
N TYR A 87 -4.14 -9.81 -3.93
CA TYR A 87 -3.77 -10.13 -5.31
C TYR A 87 -3.92 -8.93 -6.25
N TRP A 88 -3.28 -9.01 -7.42
CA TRP A 88 -3.42 -8.02 -8.48
C TRP A 88 -4.67 -8.28 -9.34
N ARG A 89 -5.45 -7.23 -9.59
CA ARG A 89 -6.42 -7.16 -10.69
C ARG A 89 -5.72 -6.70 -11.97
N GLN A 90 -6.32 -6.99 -13.14
CA GLN A 90 -5.76 -6.70 -14.47
C GLN A 90 -5.38 -5.24 -14.72
N ASP A 91 -6.05 -4.29 -14.08
CA ASP A 91 -5.80 -2.85 -14.19
C ASP A 91 -4.75 -2.32 -13.20
N ASN A 92 -3.92 -3.20 -12.63
CA ASN A 92 -2.94 -2.91 -11.57
C ASN A 92 -3.55 -2.35 -10.28
N VAL A 93 -4.84 -2.61 -10.05
CA VAL A 93 -5.44 -2.38 -8.75
C VAL A 93 -5.11 -3.55 -7.84
N LEU A 94 -4.59 -3.26 -6.66
CA LEU A 94 -4.37 -4.25 -5.63
C LEU A 94 -5.69 -4.52 -4.91
N VAL A 95 -6.08 -5.79 -4.84
CA VAL A 95 -7.31 -6.23 -4.19
C VAL A 95 -6.95 -6.94 -2.90
N ILE A 96 -7.58 -6.53 -1.79
CA ILE A 96 -7.48 -7.21 -0.50
C ILE A 96 -8.87 -7.73 -0.12
N ILE A 97 -8.94 -9.00 0.24
CA ILE A 97 -10.12 -9.61 0.86
C ILE A 97 -9.89 -9.58 2.38
N PRO A 98 -10.59 -8.71 3.13
CA PRO A 98 -10.44 -8.64 4.57
C PRO A 98 -10.97 -9.92 5.22
N TYR A 99 -10.31 -10.36 6.29
CA TYR A 99 -10.76 -11.50 7.07
C TYR A 99 -12.11 -11.18 7.72
N ARG A 100 -13.03 -12.14 7.67
CA ARG A 100 -14.34 -12.04 8.32
C ARG A 100 -14.50 -13.14 9.34
N LYS A 101 -14.81 -12.73 10.58
CA LYS A 101 -15.25 -13.66 11.61
C LYS A 101 -16.67 -14.10 11.29
N VAL A 102 -16.83 -15.25 10.64
CA VAL A 102 -18.15 -15.86 10.46
C VAL A 102 -18.63 -16.30 11.85
N MET A 103 -19.51 -15.52 12.47
CA MET A 103 -20.31 -16.05 13.58
C MET A 103 -21.27 -17.06 12.97
N LYS A 104 -21.09 -18.35 13.30
CA LYS A 104 -22.08 -19.38 12.99
C LYS A 104 -23.34 -19.09 13.80
N THR A 105 -24.24 -18.33 13.21
CA THR A 105 -25.64 -18.31 13.60
C THR A 105 -26.39 -18.56 12.30
N GLU A 106 -27.17 -19.64 12.27
CA GLU A 106 -28.00 -20.07 11.14
C GLU A 106 -28.92 -18.92 10.70
N ILE A 107 -28.48 -18.09 9.74
CA ILE A 107 -29.32 -17.08 9.10
C ILE A 107 -28.91 -17.04 7.63
N GLU A 108 -29.93 -17.12 6.79
CA GLU A 108 -29.89 -17.33 5.34
C GLU A 108 -28.90 -16.44 4.59
N VAL A 109 -28.27 -17.09 3.61
CA VAL A 109 -27.26 -16.57 2.70
C VAL A 109 -27.89 -15.51 1.78
N GLU A 110 -27.54 -14.24 2.00
CA GLU A 110 -27.58 -13.23 0.95
C GLU A 110 -26.13 -12.83 0.61
N ASP A 111 -25.52 -13.58 -0.32
CA ASP A 111 -24.19 -13.33 -0.85
C ASP A 111 -24.18 -12.03 -1.68
N LYS A 112 -24.02 -10.89 -1.00
CA LYS A 112 -23.62 -9.63 -1.64
C LYS A 112 -22.11 -9.63 -1.83
N GLU A 113 -21.66 -10.26 -2.91
CA GLU A 113 -20.24 -10.48 -3.25
C GLU A 113 -19.43 -9.20 -3.55
N ASN A 114 -20.09 -8.07 -3.87
CA ASN A 114 -19.42 -6.92 -4.48
C ASN A 114 -18.86 -5.88 -3.47
N ASP A 115 -19.38 -5.80 -2.26
CA ASP A 115 -18.98 -4.79 -1.27
C ASP A 115 -17.81 -5.23 -0.37
N ASN A 116 -17.22 -6.39 -0.66
CA ASN A 116 -16.40 -7.14 0.29
C ASN A 116 -14.90 -7.05 0.02
N LYS A 117 -14.45 -6.11 -0.81
CA LYS A 117 -13.06 -6.02 -1.27
C LYS A 117 -12.53 -4.61 -1.04
N ILE A 118 -11.29 -4.51 -0.56
CA ILE A 118 -10.59 -3.23 -0.50
C ILE A 118 -9.80 -3.10 -1.80
N LEU A 119 -10.16 -2.10 -2.61
CA LEU A 119 -9.49 -1.79 -3.88
C LEU A 119 -8.49 -0.67 -3.67
N ILE A 120 -7.23 -0.92 -4.01
CA ILE A 120 -6.13 0.03 -3.84
C ILE A 120 -5.51 0.31 -5.22
N PRO A 121 -5.89 1.42 -5.86
CA PRO A 121 -5.21 1.89 -7.05
C PRO A 121 -3.76 2.25 -6.75
N ILE A 122 -2.85 1.82 -7.61
CA ILE A 122 -1.42 2.16 -7.55
C ILE A 122 -1.12 3.23 -8.61
N LYS A 123 -0.45 4.31 -8.20
CA LYS A 123 -0.06 5.44 -9.04
C LYS A 123 1.45 5.67 -8.92
#